data_AF-A0A967H795-F1
#
_entry.id   AF-A0A967H795-F1
#
_cell.length_a   1.000
_cell.length_b   1.000
_cell.length_c   1.000
_cell.angle_alpha   90.00
_cell.angle_beta   90.00
_cell.angle_gamma   90.00
#
_symmetry.space_group_name_H-M   'P 1'
#
loop_
_entity.id
_entity.type
_entity.pdbx_description
1 polymer ?
#
loop_
_entity_poly.entity_id
_entity_poly.type
_entity_poly.pdbx_seq_one_letter_code
_entity_poly.pdbx_strand_id
1 'polypeptide(L)'
;MSGSYDRLIDPRDLLEMLRQHPLTAPFNLAFYWESQTREELTRSIDTVCSPAGKKTGCGESCYRIWEECISSAMETKHPQVRICTQGFLCFAIPLTKGKELPDCLLGGGVLEYNFSGVRNDNLKDSSSLAEPLIESSSFPQPIRLPDAESVTEEIVLALPHLFNKQVHALSLSRMTKRLEAVQKLSRDLADCENVEQAVEIVSEALVVLFNLPRVMIVLQNSVKTMTIHSTLGLKPDSFQVDQKRLSEYLGNTTGPLRELTKGEIGDFFPGLDTRSACLFPLTSTETCLGTIVVLDIDLHSRDQALIELLINSLTMRLSALNTAEKNRQERQFSTRLVSMISSLSLVSSREELYKQILDMSAELLTATSGSFMLLNEDDGTLKIEAALGMTPSLAKTMTVAFGEGIAGKVAKSGFPML
;
A
#
# COMPACT_ATOMS: atom_id res chain seq x y z
N MET A 1 11.87 -21.13 -5.46
CA MET A 1 13.04 -21.08 -4.55
C MET A 1 14.23 -20.51 -5.31
N SER A 2 14.39 -19.19 -5.24
CA SER A 2 15.61 -18.48 -5.63
C SER A 2 16.18 -17.93 -4.34
N GLY A 3 17.36 -18.42 -3.95
CA GLY A 3 18.03 -18.00 -2.72
C GLY A 3 18.31 -16.51 -2.75
N SER A 4 17.53 -15.74 -1.99
CA SER A 4 17.89 -14.37 -1.63
C SER A 4 19.10 -14.46 -0.71
N TYR A 5 20.29 -14.39 -1.30
CA TYR A 5 21.53 -14.25 -0.54
C TYR A 5 21.41 -13.05 0.39
N ASP A 6 21.69 -13.30 1.66
CA ASP A 6 21.56 -12.38 2.77
C ASP A 6 22.54 -11.21 2.59
N ARG A 7 22.11 -10.15 1.90
CA ARG A 7 22.93 -8.94 1.73
C ARG A 7 23.07 -8.29 3.10
N LEU A 8 24.24 -8.41 3.72
CA LEU A 8 24.57 -7.77 5.01
C LEU A 8 24.55 -6.24 4.94
N ILE A 9 24.67 -5.68 3.73
CA ILE A 9 24.77 -4.25 3.47
C ILE A 9 23.70 -3.83 2.46
N ASP A 10 22.86 -2.87 2.82
CA ASP A 10 21.90 -2.28 1.90
C ASP A 10 22.60 -1.23 1.01
N PRO A 11 22.54 -1.36 -0.32
CA PRO A 11 23.14 -0.39 -1.25
C PRO A 11 22.57 1.03 -1.08
N ARG A 12 21.37 1.19 -0.53
CA ARG A 12 20.80 2.52 -0.22
C ARG A 12 21.56 3.21 0.91
N ASP A 13 21.93 2.46 1.96
CA ASP A 13 22.75 2.98 3.07
C ASP A 13 24.13 3.41 2.57
N LEU A 14 24.71 2.64 1.64
CA LEU A 14 25.97 2.98 0.99
C LEU A 14 25.88 4.26 0.15
N LEU A 15 24.86 4.39 -0.71
CA LEU A 15 24.66 5.60 -1.51
C LEU A 15 24.47 6.84 -0.64
N GLU A 16 23.71 6.73 0.45
CA GLU A 16 23.47 7.87 1.34
C GLU A 16 24.74 8.27 2.09
N MET A 17 25.53 7.30 2.56
CA MET A 17 26.85 7.58 3.16
C MET A 17 27.76 8.29 2.16
N LEU A 18 27.82 7.81 0.92
CA LEU A 18 28.62 8.45 -0.12
C LEU A 18 28.11 9.87 -0.41
N ARG A 19 26.79 10.09 -0.49
CA ARG A 19 26.23 11.44 -0.68
C ARG A 19 26.59 12.41 0.46
N GLN A 20 26.80 11.92 1.68
CA GLN A 20 27.22 12.74 2.83
C GLN A 20 28.74 12.98 2.89
N HIS A 21 29.53 12.24 2.11
CA HIS A 21 30.98 12.36 2.12
C HIS A 21 31.43 13.55 1.26
N PRO A 22 32.37 14.41 1.73
CA PRO A 22 32.75 15.65 1.02
C PRO A 22 33.20 15.46 -0.43
N LEU A 23 33.92 14.36 -0.74
CA LEU A 23 34.42 14.07 -2.08
C LEU A 23 33.31 13.77 -3.10
N THR A 24 32.20 13.20 -2.64
CA THR A 24 31.10 12.71 -3.49
C THR A 24 29.84 13.56 -3.40
N ALA A 25 29.74 14.44 -2.39
CA ALA A 25 28.62 15.35 -2.17
C ALA A 25 28.24 16.25 -3.37
N PRO A 26 29.18 16.71 -4.22
CA PRO A 26 28.81 17.50 -5.40
C PRO A 26 28.06 16.72 -6.48
N PHE A 27 28.18 15.38 -6.48
CA PHE A 27 27.69 14.53 -7.56
C PHE A 27 26.39 13.82 -7.17
N ASN A 28 25.49 13.66 -8.15
CA ASN A 28 24.46 12.65 -8.07
C ASN A 28 25.12 11.28 -8.19
N LEU A 29 24.66 10.30 -7.41
CA LEU A 29 25.26 8.96 -7.36
C LEU A 29 24.20 7.88 -7.55
N ALA A 30 24.56 6.83 -8.28
CA ALA A 30 23.81 5.59 -8.42
C ALA A 30 24.74 4.38 -8.50
N PHE A 31 24.20 3.21 -8.20
CA PHE A 31 24.91 1.94 -8.38
C PHE A 31 24.42 1.21 -9.63
N TYR A 32 25.30 0.40 -10.22
CA TYR A 32 25.01 -0.45 -11.36
C TYR A 32 25.54 -1.87 -11.12
N TRP A 33 24.75 -2.86 -11.57
CA TRP A 33 25.12 -4.27 -11.56
C TRP A 33 25.15 -4.80 -13.00
N GLU A 34 26.15 -5.60 -13.35
CA GLU A 34 26.30 -6.18 -14.69
C GLU A 34 25.17 -7.15 -15.03
N SER A 35 24.52 -7.75 -14.03
CA SER A 35 23.36 -8.63 -14.20
C SER A 35 22.07 -7.90 -14.56
N GLN A 36 22.04 -6.56 -14.54
CA GLN A 36 20.84 -5.76 -14.79
C GLN A 36 20.50 -5.64 -16.27
N THR A 37 19.21 -5.43 -16.55
CA THR A 37 18.69 -5.20 -17.90
C THR A 37 19.04 -3.80 -18.42
N ARG A 38 18.98 -3.60 -19.74
CA ARG A 38 19.22 -2.29 -20.36
C ARG A 38 18.30 -1.19 -19.80
N GLU A 39 17.06 -1.53 -19.47
CA GLU A 39 16.09 -0.59 -18.88
C GLU A 39 16.46 -0.14 -17.46
N GLU A 40 17.16 -0.98 -16.69
CA GLU A 40 17.67 -0.64 -15.36
C GLU A 40 18.89 0.27 -15.45
N LEU A 41 19.78 0.01 -16.40
CA LEU A 41 20.90 0.89 -16.72
C LEU A 41 20.42 2.30 -17.08
N THR A 42 19.46 2.42 -17.99
CA THR A 42 18.86 3.71 -18.39
C THR A 42 18.35 4.47 -17.17
N ARG A 43 17.67 3.80 -16.23
CA ARG A 43 17.18 4.43 -15.00
C ARG A 43 18.31 4.90 -14.08
N SER A 44 19.33 4.07 -13.86
CA SER A 44 20.49 4.48 -13.06
C SER A 44 21.14 5.72 -13.68
N ILE A 45 21.28 5.75 -15.00
CA ILE A 45 21.78 6.91 -15.73
C ILE A 45 20.86 8.12 -15.51
N ASP A 46 19.54 7.99 -15.65
CA ASP A 46 18.60 9.09 -15.46
C ASP A 46 18.66 9.70 -14.05
N THR A 47 18.87 8.87 -13.03
CA THR A 47 19.01 9.35 -11.64
C THR A 47 20.28 10.17 -11.43
N VAL A 48 21.33 9.91 -12.20
CA VAL A 48 22.62 10.60 -12.09
C VAL A 48 22.70 11.80 -13.03
N CYS A 49 22.14 11.64 -14.23
CA CYS A 49 22.19 12.58 -15.35
C CYS A 49 21.18 13.75 -15.18
N SER A 50 20.20 13.65 -14.27
CA SER A 50 19.15 14.66 -14.11
C SER A 50 19.67 15.98 -13.52
N PRO A 51 19.68 17.09 -14.28
CA PRO A 51 19.93 18.41 -13.72
C PRO A 51 18.68 18.84 -12.94
N ALA A 52 18.80 18.97 -11.62
CA ALA A 52 17.90 19.69 -10.71
C ALA A 52 16.44 19.92 -11.21
N GLY A 53 15.68 18.85 -11.44
CA GLY A 53 14.24 18.90 -11.71
C GLY A 53 13.83 19.56 -13.05
N LYS A 54 13.62 18.71 -14.07
CA LYS A 54 12.78 18.95 -15.27
C LYS A 54 13.21 20.11 -16.19
N LYS A 55 13.86 19.77 -17.33
CA LYS A 55 13.49 20.24 -18.69
C LYS A 55 14.35 19.71 -19.86
N THR A 56 15.42 18.96 -19.63
CA THR A 56 16.21 18.31 -20.69
C THR A 56 16.45 16.84 -20.35
N GLY A 57 15.78 15.92 -21.05
CA GLY A 57 16.02 14.49 -20.91
C GLY A 57 17.33 14.07 -21.59
N CYS A 58 18.04 13.09 -21.01
CA CYS A 58 19.23 12.53 -21.63
C CYS A 58 18.81 11.76 -22.90
N GLY A 59 19.41 12.08 -24.05
CA GLY A 59 19.11 11.47 -25.34
C GLY A 59 20.00 10.26 -25.66
N GLU A 60 19.78 9.60 -26.81
CA GLU A 60 20.53 8.41 -27.24
C GLU A 60 22.05 8.62 -27.25
N SER A 61 22.52 9.82 -27.64
CA SER A 61 23.94 10.19 -27.61
C SER A 61 24.52 10.29 -26.20
N CYS A 62 23.72 10.67 -25.21
CA CYS A 62 24.14 10.70 -23.80
C CYS A 62 24.24 9.28 -23.24
N TYR A 63 23.26 8.42 -23.52
CA TYR A 63 23.30 7.01 -23.10
C TYR A 63 24.50 6.27 -23.67
N ARG A 64 24.86 6.53 -24.94
CA ARG A 64 26.06 5.92 -25.54
C ARG A 64 27.34 6.31 -24.80
N ILE A 65 27.46 7.56 -24.36
CA ILE A 65 28.63 8.01 -23.58
C ILE A 65 28.69 7.30 -22.23
N TRP A 66 27.54 7.09 -21.57
CA TRP A 66 27.47 6.33 -20.33
C TRP A 66 27.81 4.85 -20.54
N GLU A 67 27.26 4.20 -21.57
CA GLU A 67 27.58 2.81 -21.92
C GLU A 67 29.09 2.66 -22.18
N GLU A 68 29.69 3.53 -23.00
CA GLU A 68 31.14 3.54 -23.27
C GLU A 68 31.97 3.79 -21.98
N CYS A 69 31.54 4.70 -21.11
CA CYS A 69 32.22 5.02 -19.85
C CYS A 69 32.23 3.81 -18.91
N ILE A 70 31.08 3.15 -18.75
CA ILE A 70 30.91 1.98 -17.88
C ILE A 70 31.70 0.79 -18.43
N SER A 71 31.56 0.48 -19.73
CA SER A 71 32.31 -0.61 -20.36
C SER A 71 33.81 -0.42 -20.21
N SER A 72 34.31 0.80 -20.49
CA SER A 72 35.72 1.12 -20.33
C SER A 72 36.19 1.00 -18.87
N ALA A 73 35.38 1.44 -17.91
CA ALA A 73 35.70 1.34 -16.49
C ALA A 73 35.79 -0.13 -16.02
N MET A 74 34.87 -0.98 -16.49
CA MET A 74 34.86 -2.41 -16.15
C MET A 74 36.02 -3.17 -16.80
N GLU A 75 36.29 -2.92 -18.08
CA GLU A 75 37.37 -3.59 -18.81
C GLU A 75 38.75 -3.21 -18.25
N THR A 76 38.97 -1.92 -17.99
CA THR A 76 40.26 -1.41 -17.49
C THR A 76 40.44 -1.58 -15.99
N LYS A 77 39.35 -1.83 -15.24
CA LYS A 77 39.32 -1.80 -13.77
C LYS A 77 39.88 -0.49 -13.20
N HIS A 78 39.66 0.61 -13.92
CA HIS A 78 40.05 1.96 -13.52
C HIS A 78 38.86 2.91 -13.59
N PRO A 79 38.81 3.94 -12.73
CA PRO A 79 37.80 4.97 -12.85
C PRO A 79 37.86 5.64 -14.22
N GLN A 80 36.70 5.98 -14.77
CA GLN A 80 36.58 6.73 -16.01
C GLN A 80 35.76 7.99 -15.75
N VAL A 81 36.20 9.12 -16.31
CA VAL A 81 35.46 10.38 -16.28
C VAL A 81 35.29 10.89 -17.70
N ARG A 82 34.09 11.32 -18.06
CA ARG A 82 33.74 11.84 -19.38
C ARG A 82 32.80 13.03 -19.25
N ILE A 83 32.60 13.72 -20.38
CA ILE A 83 31.64 14.82 -20.51
C ILE A 83 30.54 14.35 -21.47
N CYS A 84 29.28 14.49 -21.07
CA CYS A 84 28.15 14.17 -21.93
C CYS A 84 27.92 15.27 -22.98
N THR A 85 27.05 15.01 -23.95
CA THR A 85 26.74 15.97 -25.03
C THR A 85 26.10 17.28 -24.53
N GLN A 86 25.61 17.30 -23.29
CA GLN A 86 25.01 18.46 -22.62
C GLN A 86 26.00 19.19 -21.69
N GLY A 87 27.26 18.76 -21.62
CA GLY A 87 28.31 19.44 -20.83
C GLY A 87 28.39 19.03 -19.36
N PHE A 88 27.66 17.99 -18.95
CA PHE A 88 27.75 17.44 -17.60
C PHE A 88 28.84 16.37 -17.51
N LEU A 89 29.57 16.38 -16.41
CA LEU A 89 30.51 15.34 -16.04
C LEU A 89 29.74 14.05 -15.71
N CYS A 90 30.26 12.93 -16.20
CA CYS A 90 29.84 11.59 -15.82
C CYS A 90 31.07 10.75 -15.51
N PHE A 91 31.01 9.97 -14.44
CA PHE A 91 32.06 9.04 -14.08
C PHE A 91 31.52 7.66 -13.75
N ALA A 92 32.36 6.65 -13.96
CA ALA A 92 32.11 5.27 -13.61
C ALA A 92 33.32 4.72 -12.83
N ILE A 93 33.09 4.23 -11.62
CA ILE A 93 34.11 3.64 -10.76
C ILE A 93 33.81 2.15 -10.57
N PRO A 94 34.68 1.24 -11.03
CA PRO A 94 34.49 -0.19 -10.83
C PRO A 94 34.75 -0.54 -9.35
N LEU A 95 33.84 -1.30 -8.74
CA LEU A 95 33.91 -1.72 -7.35
C LEU A 95 34.38 -3.17 -7.29
N THR A 96 35.61 -3.39 -6.85
CA THR A 96 36.26 -4.71 -6.88
C THR A 96 36.08 -5.48 -5.57
N LYS A 97 34.84 -5.81 -5.15
CA LYS A 97 34.63 -6.70 -4.00
C LYS A 97 33.33 -7.52 -4.05
N GLY A 98 33.46 -8.82 -4.35
CA GLY A 98 32.47 -9.86 -4.00
C GLY A 98 31.10 -9.76 -4.69
N LYS A 99 30.35 -10.86 -4.71
CA LYS A 99 29.02 -10.94 -5.35
C LYS A 99 27.91 -10.13 -4.62
N GLU A 100 28.23 -9.47 -3.51
CA GLU A 100 27.27 -8.80 -2.63
C GLU A 100 27.27 -7.27 -2.77
N LEU A 101 28.28 -6.68 -3.41
CA LEU A 101 28.37 -5.25 -3.68
C LEU A 101 28.00 -4.97 -5.14
N PRO A 102 27.57 -3.74 -5.47
CA PRO A 102 27.39 -3.30 -6.85
C PRO A 102 28.70 -3.38 -7.62
N ASP A 103 28.62 -3.62 -8.94
CA ASP A 103 29.78 -3.74 -9.82
C ASP A 103 30.37 -2.35 -10.14
N CYS A 104 29.52 -1.31 -10.24
CA CYS A 104 29.93 0.06 -10.50
C CYS A 104 29.27 1.07 -9.56
N LEU A 105 30.02 2.10 -9.18
CA LEU A 105 29.50 3.39 -8.72
C LEU A 105 29.49 4.38 -9.89
N LEU A 106 28.31 4.90 -10.21
CA LEU A 106 28.09 5.93 -11.21
C LEU A 106 27.94 7.28 -10.52
N GLY A 107 28.51 8.32 -11.10
CA GLY A 107 28.28 9.68 -10.62
C GLY A 107 28.30 10.76 -11.69
N GLY A 108 27.63 11.88 -11.44
CA GLY A 108 27.44 12.93 -12.44
C GLY A 108 26.51 14.05 -11.97
N GLY A 109 25.95 14.80 -12.92
CA GLY A 109 25.03 15.92 -12.62
C GLY A 109 25.73 17.24 -12.30
N VAL A 110 27.06 17.31 -12.47
CA VAL A 110 27.87 18.53 -12.31
C VAL A 110 28.31 19.04 -13.67
N LEU A 111 28.21 20.36 -13.90
CA LEU A 111 28.63 20.99 -15.14
C LEU A 111 30.16 21.11 -15.24
N GLU A 112 30.70 20.91 -16.44
CA GLU A 112 32.10 21.21 -16.71
C GLU A 112 32.32 22.72 -16.86
N TYR A 113 33.37 23.24 -16.21
CA TYR A 113 33.62 24.68 -16.10
C TYR A 113 33.83 25.39 -17.46
N ASN A 114 34.47 24.76 -18.44
CA ASN A 114 34.80 25.33 -19.75
C ASN A 114 33.78 24.97 -20.85
N PHE A 115 32.62 24.40 -20.51
CA PHE A 115 31.69 23.91 -21.52
C PHE A 115 31.03 25.08 -22.25
N SER A 116 31.33 25.19 -23.54
CA SER A 116 30.86 26.28 -24.43
C SER A 116 29.74 25.84 -25.40
N GLY A 117 29.04 24.74 -25.09
CA GLY A 117 28.00 24.18 -25.96
C GLY A 117 26.68 24.96 -25.95
N VAL A 118 26.40 25.64 -27.06
CA VAL A 118 25.09 26.13 -27.57
C VAL A 118 24.13 26.72 -26.52
N ARG A 119 24.34 27.98 -26.16
CA ARG A 119 23.22 28.86 -25.76
C ARG A 119 22.27 28.96 -26.96
N ASN A 120 21.06 28.40 -26.85
CA ASN A 120 20.06 28.49 -27.90
C ASN A 120 19.62 29.97 -28.03
N ASP A 121 19.97 30.58 -29.15
CA ASP A 121 19.89 32.02 -29.45
C ASP A 121 18.47 32.48 -29.83
N ASN A 122 17.45 32.02 -29.10
CA ASN A 122 16.04 32.34 -29.33
C ASN A 122 15.43 33.26 -28.26
N LEU A 123 16.21 34.22 -27.75
CA LEU A 123 15.68 35.44 -27.12
C LEU A 123 16.37 36.67 -27.73
N LYS A 124 16.08 36.93 -29.00
CA LYS A 124 16.20 38.29 -29.56
C LYS A 124 14.84 38.97 -29.40
N ASP A 125 14.69 39.70 -28.30
CA ASP A 125 14.17 41.07 -28.30
C ASP A 125 13.91 41.53 -26.86
N SER A 126 14.87 42.26 -26.30
CA SER A 126 14.61 43.58 -25.73
C SER A 126 15.89 44.10 -25.08
N SER A 127 16.31 45.27 -25.57
CA SER A 127 17.30 46.15 -25.00
C SER A 127 17.04 46.45 -23.51
N SER A 128 17.97 46.04 -22.64
CA SER A 128 18.32 46.77 -21.41
C SER A 128 19.52 46.13 -20.76
N LEU A 129 20.49 46.94 -20.36
CA LEU A 129 21.57 46.59 -19.45
C LEU A 129 20.97 45.89 -18.21
N ALA A 130 21.17 44.58 -18.09
CA ALA A 130 20.88 43.83 -16.88
C ALA A 130 21.90 42.71 -16.74
N GLU A 131 22.54 42.67 -15.58
CA GLU A 131 23.43 41.63 -15.09
C GLU A 131 22.82 40.23 -15.26
N PRO A 132 23.64 39.16 -15.33
CA PRO A 132 23.11 37.82 -15.52
C PRO A 132 22.38 37.36 -14.25
N LEU A 133 21.05 37.51 -14.25
CA LEU A 133 20.13 36.76 -13.40
C LEU A 133 20.09 35.31 -13.87
N ILE A 134 21.17 34.58 -13.60
CA ILE A 134 21.07 33.14 -13.33
C ILE A 134 20.82 33.08 -11.83
N GLU A 135 19.60 32.71 -11.44
CA GLU A 135 19.28 32.39 -10.04
C GLU A 135 20.26 31.32 -9.55
N SER A 136 21.27 31.76 -8.82
CA SER A 136 22.45 31.04 -8.40
C SER A 136 22.17 30.20 -7.15
N SER A 137 21.16 29.33 -7.17
CA SER A 137 20.79 28.58 -5.97
C SER A 137 20.41 27.10 -6.18
N SER A 138 20.59 26.51 -7.37
CA SER A 138 20.21 25.10 -7.58
C SER A 138 21.22 24.22 -8.31
N PHE A 139 22.39 24.72 -8.69
CA PHE A 139 23.42 23.89 -9.36
C PHE A 139 24.65 23.71 -8.47
N PRO A 140 25.21 22.48 -8.38
CA PRO A 140 26.55 22.27 -7.86
C PRO A 140 27.54 23.20 -8.59
N GLN A 141 28.55 23.71 -7.88
CA GLN A 141 29.57 24.54 -8.52
C GLN A 141 30.23 23.76 -9.68
N PRO A 142 30.47 24.39 -10.85
CA PRO A 142 31.11 23.72 -11.97
C PRO A 142 32.51 23.22 -11.60
N ILE A 143 32.88 22.03 -12.09
CA ILE A 143 34.17 21.38 -11.84
C ILE A 143 34.91 21.20 -13.16
N ARG A 144 36.24 21.36 -13.20
CA ARG A 144 37.02 21.10 -14.42
C ARG A 144 37.26 19.60 -14.57
N LEU A 145 37.34 19.10 -15.81
CA LEU A 145 37.57 17.68 -16.06
C LEU A 145 38.79 17.08 -15.31
N PRO A 146 39.98 17.73 -15.28
CA PRO A 146 41.13 17.20 -14.54
C PRO A 146 40.90 17.15 -13.02
N ASP A 147 40.16 18.12 -12.48
CA ASP A 147 39.81 18.15 -11.06
C ASP A 147 38.82 17.00 -10.76
N ALA A 148 37.88 16.73 -11.66
CA ALA A 148 36.96 15.62 -11.54
C ALA A 148 37.67 14.25 -11.64
N GLU A 149 38.67 14.11 -12.51
CA GLU A 149 39.53 12.92 -12.58
C GLU A 149 40.28 12.71 -11.25
N SER A 150 40.92 13.75 -10.72
CA SER A 150 41.61 13.69 -9.43
C SER A 150 40.67 13.32 -8.27
N VAL A 151 39.48 13.93 -8.21
CA VAL A 151 38.47 13.60 -7.19
C VAL A 151 38.01 12.15 -7.33
N THR A 152 37.84 11.65 -8.56
CA THR A 152 37.42 10.26 -8.80
C THR A 152 38.49 9.27 -8.33
N GLU A 153 39.78 9.57 -8.52
CA GLU A 153 40.88 8.77 -7.96
C GLU A 153 40.90 8.78 -6.43
N GLU A 154 40.68 9.94 -5.80
CA GLU A 154 40.56 10.04 -4.34
C GLU A 154 39.37 9.23 -3.80
N ILE A 155 38.25 9.22 -4.53
CA ILE A 155 37.08 8.39 -4.19
C ILE A 155 37.46 6.90 -4.21
N VAL A 156 38.17 6.43 -5.24
CA VAL A 156 38.65 5.03 -5.31
C VAL A 156 39.48 4.65 -4.09
N LEU A 157 40.36 5.54 -3.62
CA LEU A 157 41.19 5.31 -2.45
C LEU A 157 40.39 5.33 -1.13
N ALA A 158 39.35 6.18 -1.03
CA ALA A 158 38.52 6.31 0.16
C ALA A 158 37.49 5.18 0.33
N LEU A 159 36.95 4.65 -0.78
CA LEU A 159 35.86 3.66 -0.80
C LEU A 159 36.09 2.44 0.11
N PRO A 160 37.26 1.75 0.11
CA PRO A 160 37.49 0.60 0.98
C PRO A 160 37.39 0.93 2.47
N HIS A 161 37.83 2.13 2.87
CA HIS A 161 37.79 2.57 4.26
C HIS A 161 36.39 2.97 4.71
N LEU A 162 35.65 3.67 3.83
CA LEU A 162 34.25 4.03 4.06
C LEU A 162 33.39 2.77 4.22
N PHE A 163 33.59 1.78 3.35
CA PHE A 163 32.84 0.53 3.38
C PHE A 163 33.10 -0.31 4.63
N ASN A 164 34.35 -0.34 5.14
CA ASN A 164 34.71 -1.23 6.24
C ASN A 164 34.36 -0.69 7.64
N LYS A 165 34.44 0.64 7.87
CA LYS A 165 34.26 1.22 9.22
C LYS A 165 32.86 1.77 9.50
N GLN A 166 32.19 2.36 8.51
CA GLN A 166 30.99 3.16 8.77
C GLN A 166 29.69 2.42 8.42
N VAL A 167 29.72 1.49 7.48
CA VAL A 167 28.51 0.87 6.93
C VAL A 167 27.76 0.05 7.97
N HIS A 168 28.47 -0.83 8.69
CA HIS A 168 27.83 -1.68 9.69
C HIS A 168 27.25 -0.87 10.86
N ALA A 169 27.97 0.16 11.34
CA ALA A 169 27.50 1.00 12.44
C ALA A 169 26.28 1.85 12.04
N LEU A 170 26.29 2.45 10.85
CA LEU A 170 25.17 3.23 10.32
C LEU A 170 23.94 2.35 10.04
N SER A 171 24.16 1.21 9.38
CA SER A 171 23.13 0.21 9.08
C SER A 171 22.46 -0.31 10.36
N LEU A 172 23.26 -0.63 11.39
CA LEU A 172 22.72 -1.07 12.68
C LEU A 172 21.95 0.06 13.38
N SER A 173 22.51 1.27 13.47
CA SER A 173 21.84 2.41 14.11
C SER A 173 20.50 2.73 13.45
N ARG A 174 20.42 2.69 12.12
CA ARG A 174 19.17 2.89 11.37
C ARG A 174 18.17 1.77 11.64
N MET A 175 18.64 0.52 11.63
CA MET A 175 17.79 -0.62 11.93
C MET A 175 17.18 -0.51 13.33
N THR A 176 17.99 -0.13 14.33
CA THR A 176 17.51 0.10 15.69
C THR A 176 16.47 1.21 15.75
N LYS A 177 16.73 2.36 15.12
CA LYS A 177 15.76 3.47 15.06
C LYS A 177 14.45 3.07 14.38
N ARG A 178 14.53 2.34 13.26
CA ARG A 178 13.33 1.84 12.56
C ARG A 178 12.57 0.84 13.42
N LEU A 179 13.26 -0.07 14.10
CA LEU A 179 12.64 -1.04 15.01
C LEU A 179 11.94 -0.34 16.18
N GLU A 180 12.58 0.66 16.80
CA GLU A 180 11.97 1.47 17.87
C GLU A 180 10.69 2.19 17.38
N ALA A 181 10.73 2.74 16.15
CA ALA A 181 9.57 3.36 15.54
C ALA A 181 8.44 2.35 15.27
N VAL A 182 8.75 1.17 14.70
CA VAL A 182 7.76 0.09 14.49
C VAL A 182 7.17 -0.38 15.81
N GLN A 183 7.97 -0.51 16.88
CA GLN A 183 7.47 -0.86 18.21
C GLN A 183 6.54 0.21 18.81
N LYS A 184 6.82 1.50 18.55
CA LYS A 184 5.92 2.58 18.96
C LYS A 184 4.61 2.52 18.18
N LEU A 185 4.68 2.44 16.85
CA LEU A 185 3.50 2.33 15.97
C LEU A 185 2.65 1.11 16.30
N SER A 186 3.26 -0.01 16.66
CA SER A 186 2.54 -1.22 17.10
C SER A 186 1.69 -0.97 18.36
N ARG A 187 2.20 -0.16 19.30
CA ARG A 187 1.43 0.25 20.49
C ARG A 187 0.32 1.22 20.12
N ASP A 188 0.62 2.24 19.31
CA ASP A 188 -0.37 3.21 18.84
C ASP A 188 -1.51 2.52 18.07
N LEU A 189 -1.18 1.48 17.27
CA LEU A 189 -2.15 0.63 16.59
C LEU A 189 -3.03 -0.16 17.54
N ALA A 190 -2.48 -0.68 18.65
CA ALA A 190 -3.26 -1.43 19.63
C ALA A 190 -4.39 -0.58 20.24
N ASP A 191 -4.18 0.73 20.33
CA ASP A 191 -5.10 1.70 20.93
C ASP A 191 -6.12 2.30 19.93
N CYS A 192 -6.03 2.00 18.63
CA CYS A 192 -6.89 2.61 17.60
C CYS A 192 -8.36 2.20 17.70
N GLU A 193 -9.31 3.13 17.80
CA GLU A 193 -10.73 2.77 18.04
C GLU A 193 -11.49 2.30 16.79
N ASN A 194 -10.99 2.61 15.60
CA ASN A 194 -11.65 2.28 14.34
C ASN A 194 -10.64 1.85 13.26
N VAL A 195 -11.18 1.31 12.16
CA VAL A 195 -10.40 0.75 11.05
C VAL A 195 -9.67 1.85 10.30
N GLU A 196 -10.31 2.99 10.09
CA GLU A 196 -9.79 4.14 9.35
C GLU A 196 -8.50 4.67 9.99
N GLN A 197 -8.51 4.91 11.31
CA GLN A 197 -7.35 5.37 12.06
C GLN A 197 -6.19 4.37 11.99
N ALA A 198 -6.46 3.07 12.13
CA ALA A 198 -5.43 2.05 12.07
C ALA A 198 -4.78 1.97 10.67
N VAL A 199 -5.59 2.09 9.61
CA VAL A 199 -5.11 2.12 8.23
C VAL A 199 -4.29 3.39 7.96
N GLU A 200 -4.73 4.54 8.44
CA GLU A 200 -4.05 5.83 8.27
C GLU A 200 -2.63 5.77 8.85
N ILE A 201 -2.49 5.35 10.12
CA ILE A 201 -1.19 5.22 10.81
C ILE A 201 -0.23 4.31 10.02
N VAL A 202 -0.70 3.15 9.57
CA VAL A 202 0.15 2.22 8.81
C VAL A 202 0.51 2.78 7.45
N SER A 203 -0.44 3.42 6.76
CA SER A 203 -0.20 4.01 5.46
C SER A 203 0.86 5.12 5.52
N GLU A 204 0.79 6.00 6.52
CA GLU A 204 1.79 7.03 6.77
C GLU A 204 3.14 6.43 7.13
N ALA A 205 3.17 5.43 8.01
CA ALA A 205 4.40 4.76 8.40
C ALA A 205 5.09 4.08 7.21
N LEU A 206 4.35 3.44 6.32
CA LEU A 206 4.89 2.82 5.10
C LEU A 206 5.57 3.86 4.20
N VAL A 207 4.98 5.05 4.04
CA VAL A 207 5.60 6.12 3.25
C VAL A 207 6.79 6.75 3.98
N VAL A 208 6.62 7.13 5.24
CA VAL A 208 7.59 7.97 5.97
C VAL A 208 8.77 7.15 6.48
N LEU A 209 8.52 6.00 7.09
CA LEU A 209 9.56 5.20 7.76
C LEU A 209 10.32 4.32 6.76
N PHE A 210 9.61 3.81 5.76
CA PHE A 210 10.14 2.85 4.79
C PHE A 210 10.37 3.46 3.39
N ASN A 211 10.01 4.74 3.18
CA ASN A 211 10.17 5.45 1.92
C ASN A 211 9.49 4.69 0.75
N LEU A 212 8.26 4.20 0.98
CA LEU A 212 7.47 3.49 -0.02
C LEU A 212 6.57 4.49 -0.75
N PRO A 213 6.91 4.91 -1.98
CA PRO A 213 6.24 6.04 -2.62
C PRO A 213 4.86 5.70 -3.18
N ARG A 214 4.60 4.41 -3.45
CA ARG A 214 3.35 3.91 -4.06
C ARG A 214 2.84 2.74 -3.23
N VAL A 215 1.80 3.01 -2.44
CA VAL A 215 1.21 2.03 -1.51
C VAL A 215 -0.30 2.04 -1.67
N MET A 216 -0.90 0.86 -1.68
CA MET A 216 -2.34 0.68 -1.65
C MET A 216 -2.74 -0.30 -0.55
N ILE A 217 -3.81 0.01 0.17
CA ILE A 217 -4.37 -0.88 1.20
C ILE A 217 -5.78 -1.26 0.77
N VAL A 218 -6.01 -2.55 0.59
CA VAL A 218 -7.29 -3.13 0.19
C VAL A 218 -7.78 -4.01 1.33
N LEU A 219 -8.97 -3.72 1.88
CA LEU A 219 -9.59 -4.53 2.92
C LEU A 219 -10.78 -5.28 2.37
N GLN A 220 -11.05 -6.43 2.97
CA GLN A 220 -12.19 -7.28 2.65
C GLN A 220 -13.28 -7.07 3.70
N ASN A 221 -14.51 -6.81 3.26
CA ASN A 221 -15.66 -6.73 4.16
C ASN A 221 -16.24 -8.12 4.49
N SER A 222 -17.30 -8.13 5.31
CA SER A 222 -18.03 -9.35 5.72
C SER A 222 -18.65 -10.12 4.56
N VAL A 223 -18.91 -9.48 3.41
CA VAL A 223 -19.52 -10.06 2.21
C VAL A 223 -18.45 -10.47 1.18
N LYS A 224 -17.17 -10.51 1.58
CA LYS A 224 -16.01 -10.78 0.71
C LYS A 224 -15.80 -9.77 -0.42
N THR A 225 -16.39 -8.58 -0.35
CA THR A 225 -16.11 -7.52 -1.32
C THR A 225 -14.89 -6.73 -0.88
N MET A 226 -14.03 -6.39 -1.85
CA MET A 226 -12.79 -5.66 -1.63
C MET A 226 -13.01 -4.16 -1.75
N THR A 227 -12.57 -3.40 -0.74
CA THR A 227 -12.61 -1.94 -0.70
C THR A 227 -11.21 -1.38 -0.54
N ILE A 228 -10.91 -0.30 -1.28
CA ILE A 228 -9.63 0.38 -1.17
C ILE A 228 -9.73 1.42 -0.05
N HIS A 229 -8.87 1.31 0.96
CA HIS A 229 -8.85 2.22 2.10
C HIS A 229 -7.69 3.24 2.04
N SER A 230 -6.66 3.00 1.23
CA SER A 230 -5.56 3.95 1.03
C SER A 230 -4.91 3.74 -0.35
N THR A 231 -4.47 4.83 -0.99
CA THR A 231 -3.85 4.88 -2.34
C THR A 231 -2.72 5.92 -2.40
N LEU A 232 -1.78 5.85 -1.46
CA LEU A 232 -0.67 6.80 -1.39
C LEU A 232 0.22 6.70 -2.64
N GLY A 233 0.45 7.85 -3.28
CA GLY A 233 1.24 7.95 -4.52
C GLY A 233 0.57 7.38 -5.78
N LEU A 234 -0.73 7.06 -5.71
CA LEU A 234 -1.52 6.59 -6.83
C LEU A 234 -2.65 7.56 -7.14
N LYS A 235 -3.13 7.53 -8.39
CA LYS A 235 -4.38 8.22 -8.77
C LYS A 235 -5.52 7.20 -8.65
N PRO A 236 -6.48 7.37 -7.72
CA PRO A 236 -7.55 6.40 -7.50
C PRO A 236 -8.33 6.05 -8.77
N ASP A 237 -8.57 7.05 -9.63
CA ASP A 237 -9.35 6.90 -10.86
C ASP A 237 -8.56 6.28 -12.03
N SER A 238 -7.25 6.02 -11.86
CA SER A 238 -6.39 5.53 -12.95
C SER A 238 -6.38 4.01 -13.12
N PHE A 239 -6.92 3.26 -12.17
CA PHE A 239 -6.92 1.80 -12.19
C PHE A 239 -8.18 1.25 -11.51
N GLN A 240 -8.45 -0.03 -11.73
CA GLN A 240 -9.53 -0.75 -11.03
C GLN A 240 -8.97 -1.94 -10.26
N VAL A 241 -9.75 -2.49 -9.35
CA VAL A 241 -9.43 -3.72 -8.61
C VAL A 241 -10.40 -4.81 -9.02
N ASP A 242 -9.90 -5.92 -9.56
CA ASP A 242 -10.72 -7.10 -9.82
C ASP A 242 -11.06 -7.79 -8.49
N GLN A 243 -12.22 -7.44 -7.94
CA GLN A 243 -12.67 -7.92 -6.63
C GLN A 243 -12.75 -9.45 -6.56
N LYS A 244 -13.20 -10.10 -7.65
CA LYS A 244 -13.42 -11.54 -7.67
C LYS A 244 -12.09 -12.27 -7.65
N ARG A 245 -11.19 -11.94 -8.58
CA ARG A 245 -9.86 -12.59 -8.66
C ARG A 245 -9.04 -12.34 -7.41
N LEU A 246 -9.04 -11.12 -6.89
CA LEU A 246 -8.28 -10.80 -5.68
C LEU A 246 -8.83 -11.54 -4.45
N SER A 247 -10.16 -11.66 -4.31
CA SER A 247 -10.79 -12.41 -3.21
C SER A 247 -10.54 -13.92 -3.28
N GLU A 248 -10.61 -14.52 -4.48
CA GLU A 248 -10.30 -15.93 -4.71
C GLU A 248 -8.82 -16.21 -4.40
N TYR A 249 -7.94 -15.31 -4.83
CA TYR A 249 -6.51 -15.40 -4.58
C TYR A 249 -6.20 -15.34 -3.08
N LEU A 250 -6.72 -14.33 -2.37
CA LEU A 250 -6.50 -14.16 -0.93
C LEU A 250 -7.14 -15.27 -0.10
N GLY A 251 -8.25 -15.87 -0.55
CA GLY A 251 -8.87 -17.02 0.10
C GLY A 251 -8.02 -18.29 0.07
N ASN A 252 -7.13 -18.42 -0.91
CA ASN A 252 -6.25 -19.58 -1.08
C ASN A 252 -4.81 -19.32 -0.63
N THR A 253 -4.49 -18.08 -0.26
CA THR A 253 -3.11 -17.69 0.08
C THR A 253 -2.91 -17.71 1.58
N THR A 254 -1.98 -18.55 2.03
CA THR A 254 -1.45 -18.54 3.39
C THR A 254 0.06 -18.32 3.30
N GLY A 255 0.56 -17.30 3.99
CA GLY A 255 2.00 -17.01 4.00
C GLY A 255 2.35 -15.53 4.01
N PRO A 256 3.66 -15.22 4.02
CA PRO A 256 4.19 -13.86 4.10
C PRO A 256 4.12 -13.13 2.75
N LEU A 257 4.91 -12.05 2.59
CA LEU A 257 5.10 -11.30 1.35
C LEU A 257 5.10 -12.18 0.09
N ARG A 258 4.40 -11.75 -0.97
CA ARG A 258 4.56 -12.28 -2.34
C ARG A 258 4.83 -11.19 -3.36
N GLU A 259 5.86 -11.40 -4.19
CA GLU A 259 6.09 -10.60 -5.40
C GLU A 259 5.15 -11.04 -6.53
N LEU A 260 4.57 -10.08 -7.24
CA LEU A 260 3.71 -10.28 -8.39
C LEU A 260 4.49 -10.11 -9.70
N THR A 261 4.18 -10.97 -10.67
CA THR A 261 4.60 -10.78 -12.05
C THR A 261 3.77 -9.72 -12.76
N LYS A 262 4.30 -9.12 -13.84
CA LYS A 262 3.60 -8.10 -14.63
C LYS A 262 2.23 -8.55 -15.16
N GLY A 263 2.09 -9.84 -15.50
CA GLY A 263 0.79 -10.42 -15.91
C GLY A 263 -0.23 -10.41 -14.77
N GLU A 264 0.17 -10.87 -13.59
CA GLU A 264 -0.70 -10.91 -12.40
C GLU A 264 -1.10 -9.51 -11.92
N ILE A 265 -0.21 -8.53 -12.04
CA ILE A 265 -0.52 -7.13 -11.76
C ILE A 265 -1.68 -6.66 -12.65
N GLY A 266 -1.60 -6.92 -13.96
CA GLY A 266 -2.66 -6.56 -14.90
C GLY A 266 -3.97 -7.31 -14.65
N ASP A 267 -3.89 -8.55 -14.14
CA ASP A 267 -5.05 -9.37 -13.79
C ASP A 267 -5.77 -8.89 -12.53
N PHE A 268 -5.04 -8.43 -11.50
CA PHE A 268 -5.62 -7.94 -10.25
C PHE A 268 -5.95 -6.45 -10.28
N PHE A 269 -5.12 -5.66 -10.97
CA PHE A 269 -5.16 -4.20 -10.98
C PHE A 269 -5.17 -3.65 -12.42
N PRO A 270 -6.22 -3.90 -13.21
CA PRO A 270 -6.29 -3.42 -14.58
C PRO A 270 -6.19 -1.88 -14.66
N GLY A 271 -5.37 -1.40 -15.58
CA GLY A 271 -5.07 0.04 -15.76
C GLY A 271 -3.88 0.54 -14.94
N LEU A 272 -3.34 -0.27 -14.02
CA LEU A 272 -2.18 0.11 -13.22
C LEU A 272 -0.87 -0.08 -14.00
N ASP A 273 -0.22 1.04 -14.34
CA ASP A 273 1.13 1.03 -14.94
C ASP A 273 2.20 0.91 -13.85
N THR A 274 2.61 -0.34 -13.60
CA THR A 274 3.63 -0.73 -12.61
C THR A 274 4.42 -1.94 -13.10
N ARG A 275 5.69 -2.02 -12.71
CA ARG A 275 6.62 -3.07 -13.16
C ARG A 275 6.69 -4.23 -12.18
N SER A 276 6.69 -3.91 -10.89
CA SER A 276 6.73 -4.86 -9.78
C SER A 276 5.71 -4.46 -8.73
N ALA A 277 5.17 -5.45 -8.04
CA ALA A 277 4.27 -5.25 -6.92
C ALA A 277 4.52 -6.33 -5.86
N CYS A 278 4.55 -5.89 -4.61
CA CYS A 278 4.69 -6.72 -3.43
C CYS A 278 3.35 -6.75 -2.70
N LEU A 279 2.75 -7.93 -2.59
CA LEU A 279 1.55 -8.19 -1.81
C LEU A 279 1.93 -8.64 -0.41
N PHE A 280 1.42 -7.93 0.58
CA PHE A 280 1.44 -8.33 1.97
C PHE A 280 0.02 -8.70 2.38
N PRO A 281 -0.30 -9.99 2.55
CA PRO A 281 -1.63 -10.41 2.97
C PRO A 281 -1.88 -10.05 4.45
N LEU A 282 -3.07 -9.53 4.74
CA LEU A 282 -3.54 -9.24 6.10
C LEU A 282 -4.28 -10.46 6.66
N THR A 283 -3.54 -11.54 6.93
CA THR A 283 -4.14 -12.82 7.35
C THR A 283 -4.09 -13.01 8.86
N SER A 284 -5.26 -13.22 9.46
CA SER A 284 -5.41 -13.82 10.79
C SER A 284 -5.47 -15.34 10.67
N THR A 285 -5.34 -16.07 11.79
CA THR A 285 -5.29 -17.55 11.85
C THR A 285 -6.33 -18.31 11.02
N GLU A 286 -7.51 -17.72 10.79
CA GLU A 286 -8.62 -18.37 10.07
C GLU A 286 -9.17 -17.55 8.90
N THR A 287 -8.76 -16.29 8.72
CA THR A 287 -9.38 -15.39 7.73
C THR A 287 -8.39 -14.35 7.17
N CYS A 288 -8.50 -14.07 5.87
CA CYS A 288 -7.84 -12.93 5.24
C CYS A 288 -8.73 -11.69 5.37
N LEU A 289 -8.18 -10.62 5.96
CA LEU A 289 -8.83 -9.33 6.14
C LEU A 289 -8.58 -8.38 4.97
N GLY A 290 -7.65 -8.71 4.07
CA GLY A 290 -7.26 -7.85 2.96
C GLY A 290 -5.79 -8.01 2.57
N THR A 291 -5.24 -7.01 1.87
CA THR A 291 -3.84 -6.97 1.48
C THR A 291 -3.32 -5.54 1.36
N ILE A 292 -2.02 -5.38 1.62
CA ILE A 292 -1.26 -4.17 1.34
C ILE A 292 -0.42 -4.43 0.09
N VAL A 293 -0.49 -3.53 -0.88
CA VAL A 293 0.22 -3.59 -2.15
C VAL A 293 1.26 -2.48 -2.16
N VAL A 294 2.52 -2.84 -2.32
CA VAL A 294 3.64 -1.90 -2.47
C VAL A 294 4.19 -2.02 -3.88
N LEU A 295 4.35 -0.89 -4.59
CA LEU A 295 4.60 -0.90 -6.04
C LEU A 295 5.97 -0.32 -6.40
N ASP A 296 6.56 -0.85 -7.48
CA ASP A 296 7.79 -0.36 -8.13
C ASP A 296 9.01 -0.21 -7.22
N ILE A 297 9.15 -1.08 -6.22
CA ILE A 297 10.27 -1.05 -5.27
C ILE A 297 10.85 -2.43 -5.02
N ASP A 298 12.17 -2.50 -5.01
CA ASP A 298 12.91 -3.69 -4.57
C ASP A 298 13.10 -3.59 -3.06
N LEU A 299 12.36 -4.40 -2.30
CA LEU A 299 12.42 -4.41 -0.85
C LEU A 299 13.57 -5.28 -0.35
N HIS A 300 14.44 -4.69 0.48
CA HIS A 300 15.45 -5.47 1.18
C HIS A 300 14.79 -6.34 2.26
N SER A 301 15.30 -7.57 2.46
CA SER A 301 14.84 -8.52 3.49
C SER A 301 14.64 -7.90 4.89
N ARG A 302 15.47 -6.94 5.29
CA ARG A 302 15.41 -6.26 6.59
C ARG A 302 14.20 -5.33 6.69
N ASP A 303 13.94 -4.56 5.63
CA ASP A 303 12.76 -3.70 5.57
C ASP A 303 11.49 -4.54 5.46
N GLN A 304 11.53 -5.63 4.67
CA GLN A 304 10.44 -6.58 4.60
C GLN A 304 10.06 -7.11 5.99
N ALA A 305 11.03 -7.54 6.80
CA ALA A 305 10.75 -8.05 8.15
C ALA A 305 10.11 -6.99 9.05
N LEU A 306 10.59 -5.74 9.01
CA LEU A 306 10.02 -4.64 9.80
C LEU A 306 8.62 -4.22 9.31
N ILE A 307 8.40 -4.23 8.00
CA ILE A 307 7.09 -3.98 7.39
C ILE A 307 6.13 -5.11 7.81
N GLU A 308 6.54 -6.38 7.72
CA GLU A 308 5.74 -7.52 8.15
C GLU A 308 5.35 -7.41 9.63
N LEU A 309 6.24 -6.95 10.52
CA LEU A 309 5.89 -6.68 11.92
C LEU A 309 4.77 -5.64 12.05
N LEU A 310 4.87 -4.53 11.33
CA LEU A 310 3.86 -3.47 11.35
C LEU A 310 2.51 -3.98 10.78
N ILE A 311 2.57 -4.75 9.69
CA ILE A 311 1.41 -5.34 9.02
C ILE A 311 0.72 -6.38 9.92
N ASN A 312 1.50 -7.17 10.67
CA ASN A 312 0.96 -8.10 11.65
C ASN A 312 0.25 -7.35 12.79
N SER A 313 0.81 -6.25 13.28
CA SER A 313 0.14 -5.39 14.28
C SER A 313 -1.17 -4.80 13.76
N LEU A 314 -1.19 -4.33 12.50
CA LEU A 314 -2.42 -3.88 11.86
C LEU A 314 -3.44 -5.02 11.78
N THR A 315 -3.03 -6.19 11.28
CA THR A 315 -3.90 -7.36 11.12
C THR A 315 -4.53 -7.76 12.45
N MET A 316 -3.74 -7.78 13.53
CA MET A 316 -4.22 -8.06 14.89
C MET A 316 -5.25 -7.03 15.34
N ARG A 317 -4.99 -5.74 15.11
CA ARG A 317 -5.96 -4.69 15.48
C ARG A 317 -7.25 -4.77 14.68
N LEU A 318 -7.17 -4.95 13.36
CA LEU A 318 -8.33 -5.10 12.49
C LEU A 318 -9.19 -6.32 12.90
N SER A 319 -8.54 -7.43 13.24
CA SER A 319 -9.22 -8.63 13.75
C SER A 319 -9.94 -8.36 15.07
N ALA A 320 -9.29 -7.65 16.00
CA ALA A 320 -9.88 -7.27 17.28
C ALA A 320 -11.08 -6.33 17.11
N LEU A 321 -10.98 -5.32 16.24
CA LEU A 321 -12.07 -4.40 15.90
C LEU A 321 -13.26 -5.13 15.28
N ASN A 322 -13.02 -5.99 14.30
CA ASN A 322 -14.07 -6.80 13.67
C ASN A 322 -14.76 -7.73 14.68
N THR A 323 -13.99 -8.32 15.60
CA THR A 323 -14.54 -9.19 16.65
C THR A 323 -15.37 -8.39 17.66
N ALA A 324 -14.89 -7.21 18.06
CA ALA A 324 -15.62 -6.32 18.96
C ALA A 324 -16.95 -5.86 18.33
N GLU A 325 -16.95 -5.53 17.05
CA GLU A 325 -18.17 -5.12 16.33
C GLU A 325 -19.18 -6.26 16.21
N LYS A 326 -18.75 -7.47 15.84
CA LYS A 326 -19.62 -8.66 15.83
C LYS A 326 -20.24 -8.93 17.20
N ASN A 327 -19.41 -8.91 18.26
CA ASN A 327 -19.88 -9.11 19.63
C ASN A 327 -20.85 -8.00 20.07
N ARG A 328 -20.63 -6.76 19.63
CA ARG A 328 -21.53 -5.63 19.90
C ARG A 328 -22.89 -5.85 19.24
N GLN A 329 -22.92 -6.26 17.98
CA GLN A 329 -24.17 -6.54 17.25
C GLN A 329 -24.96 -7.68 17.89
N GLU A 330 -24.30 -8.77 18.25
CA GLU A 330 -24.94 -9.92 18.92
C GLU A 330 -25.49 -9.55 20.30
N ARG A 331 -24.75 -8.76 21.07
CA ARG A 331 -25.23 -8.23 22.36
C ARG A 331 -26.41 -7.29 22.17
N GLN A 332 -26.36 -6.37 21.21
CA GLN A 332 -27.47 -5.46 20.93
C GLN A 332 -28.73 -6.21 20.54
N PHE A 333 -28.60 -7.26 19.71
CA PHE A 333 -29.72 -8.13 19.36
C PHE A 333 -30.29 -8.83 20.60
N SER A 334 -29.43 -9.42 21.44
CA SER A 334 -29.84 -10.09 22.67
C SER A 334 -30.52 -9.14 23.66
N THR A 335 -29.96 -7.94 23.88
CA THR A 335 -30.56 -6.91 24.75
C THR A 335 -31.91 -6.45 24.22
N ARG A 336 -32.05 -6.29 22.89
CA ARG A 336 -33.33 -5.92 22.26
C ARG A 336 -34.39 -7.00 22.48
N LEU A 337 -34.03 -8.29 22.31
CA LEU A 337 -34.91 -9.43 22.61
C LEU A 337 -35.36 -9.46 24.08
N VAL A 338 -34.43 -9.26 25.03
CA VAL A 338 -34.77 -9.22 26.46
C VAL A 338 -35.72 -8.07 26.76
N SER A 339 -35.42 -6.86 26.25
CA SER A 339 -36.28 -5.68 26.42
C SER A 339 -37.70 -5.90 25.87
N MET A 340 -37.79 -6.54 24.71
CA MET A 340 -39.03 -6.94 24.08
C MET A 340 -39.83 -7.89 24.99
N ILE A 341 -39.22 -8.97 25.48
CA ILE A 341 -39.88 -9.93 26.38
C ILE A 341 -40.32 -9.27 27.69
N SER A 342 -39.49 -8.42 28.29
CA SER A 342 -39.87 -7.68 29.50
C SER A 342 -41.07 -6.76 29.26
N SER A 343 -41.18 -6.16 28.07
CA SER A 343 -42.33 -5.32 27.72
C SER A 343 -43.64 -6.11 27.67
N LEU A 344 -43.61 -7.36 27.17
CA LEU A 344 -44.76 -8.26 27.19
C LEU A 344 -45.23 -8.58 28.61
N SER A 345 -44.32 -8.69 29.57
CA SER A 345 -44.66 -9.02 30.96
C SER A 345 -45.41 -7.91 31.71
N LEU A 346 -45.39 -6.68 31.19
CA LEU A 346 -46.03 -5.51 31.78
C LEU A 346 -47.43 -5.26 31.20
N VAL A 347 -47.84 -6.03 30.18
CA VAL A 347 -49.14 -5.86 29.54
C VAL A 347 -50.26 -6.33 30.44
N SER A 348 -51.30 -5.50 30.55
CA SER A 348 -52.43 -5.74 31.45
C SER A 348 -53.69 -6.26 30.75
N SER A 349 -53.73 -6.24 29.41
CA SER A 349 -54.88 -6.68 28.62
C SER A 349 -54.52 -7.70 27.55
N ARG A 350 -55.50 -8.52 27.18
CA ARG A 350 -55.32 -9.59 26.19
C ARG A 350 -55.09 -9.02 24.79
N GLU A 351 -55.82 -7.97 24.41
CA GLU A 351 -55.68 -7.33 23.10
C GLU A 351 -54.31 -6.67 22.93
N GLU A 352 -53.82 -5.95 23.95
CA GLU A 352 -52.49 -5.36 23.92
C GLU A 352 -51.40 -6.42 23.81
N LEU A 353 -51.58 -7.57 24.48
CA LEU A 353 -50.59 -8.65 24.46
C LEU A 353 -50.47 -9.23 23.05
N TYR A 354 -51.59 -9.53 22.40
CA TYR A 354 -51.60 -10.05 21.03
C TYR A 354 -51.00 -9.08 20.03
N LYS A 355 -51.33 -7.80 20.17
CA LYS A 355 -50.77 -6.76 19.33
C LYS A 355 -49.26 -6.64 19.53
N GLN A 356 -48.79 -6.63 20.77
CA GLN A 356 -47.37 -6.48 21.05
C GLN A 356 -46.55 -7.72 20.62
N ILE A 357 -47.11 -8.93 20.73
CA ILE A 357 -46.48 -10.15 20.18
C ILE A 357 -46.37 -10.05 18.65
N LEU A 358 -47.43 -9.59 17.98
CA LEU A 358 -47.43 -9.42 16.53
C LEU A 358 -46.40 -8.37 16.08
N ASP A 359 -46.41 -7.18 16.69
CA ASP A 359 -45.51 -6.08 16.36
C ASP A 359 -44.04 -6.48 16.56
N MET A 360 -43.75 -7.18 17.66
CA MET A 360 -42.41 -7.71 17.94
C MET A 360 -41.98 -8.77 16.93
N SER A 361 -42.87 -9.71 16.59
CA SER A 361 -42.57 -10.75 15.59
C SER A 361 -42.29 -10.13 14.22
N ALA A 362 -43.06 -9.12 13.84
CA ALA A 362 -42.87 -8.41 12.58
C ALA A 362 -41.57 -7.60 12.57
N GLU A 363 -41.21 -6.94 13.68
CA GLU A 363 -39.94 -6.22 13.81
C GLU A 363 -38.73 -7.17 13.68
N LEU A 364 -38.75 -8.30 14.39
CA LEU A 364 -37.67 -9.30 14.35
C LEU A 364 -37.50 -9.95 12.97
N LEU A 365 -38.59 -10.16 12.26
CA LEU A 365 -38.60 -10.74 10.92
C LEU A 365 -38.47 -9.69 9.81
N THR A 366 -38.40 -8.39 10.14
CA THR A 366 -38.48 -7.28 9.17
C THR A 366 -39.70 -7.41 8.22
N ALA A 367 -40.83 -7.89 8.75
CA ALA A 367 -42.06 -8.09 8.00
C ALA A 367 -42.87 -6.78 7.88
N THR A 368 -43.44 -6.52 6.70
CA THR A 368 -44.26 -5.32 6.44
C THR A 368 -45.74 -5.52 6.78
N SER A 369 -46.18 -6.77 6.93
CA SER A 369 -47.57 -7.12 7.27
C SER A 369 -47.64 -8.45 8.01
N GLY A 370 -48.68 -8.63 8.83
CA GLY A 370 -48.93 -9.88 9.54
C GLY A 370 -50.26 -9.88 10.30
N SER A 371 -50.66 -11.06 10.78
CA SER A 371 -51.86 -11.23 11.61
C SER A 371 -51.63 -12.24 12.73
N PHE A 372 -52.11 -11.93 13.93
CA PHE A 372 -52.21 -12.87 15.04
C PHE A 372 -53.62 -13.46 15.05
N MET A 373 -53.72 -14.78 14.87
CA MET A 373 -54.99 -15.49 14.79
C MET A 373 -55.17 -16.45 15.96
N LEU A 374 -56.37 -16.48 16.54
CA LEU A 374 -56.78 -17.48 17.53
C LEU A 374 -57.73 -18.50 16.91
N LEU A 375 -57.55 -19.76 17.29
CA LEU A 375 -58.46 -20.85 16.96
C LEU A 375 -59.66 -20.82 17.91
N ASN A 376 -60.85 -20.80 17.35
CA ASN A 376 -62.07 -21.12 18.05
C ASN A 376 -62.34 -22.63 17.89
N GLU A 377 -62.25 -23.37 18.99
CA GLU A 377 -62.42 -24.83 18.98
C GLU A 377 -63.87 -25.26 18.74
N ASP A 378 -64.85 -24.42 19.09
CA ASP A 378 -66.27 -24.75 18.98
C ASP A 378 -66.75 -24.81 17.52
N ASP A 379 -66.25 -23.91 16.67
CA ASP A 379 -66.63 -23.79 15.26
C ASP A 379 -65.51 -24.15 14.28
N GLY A 380 -64.31 -24.47 14.78
CA GLY A 380 -63.15 -24.87 13.96
C GLY A 380 -62.62 -23.74 13.07
N THR A 381 -62.76 -22.48 13.49
CA THR A 381 -62.33 -21.31 12.70
C THR A 381 -61.23 -20.49 13.38
N LEU A 382 -60.33 -19.92 12.59
CA LEU A 382 -59.29 -18.98 13.00
C LEU A 382 -59.78 -17.55 12.76
N LYS A 383 -59.69 -16.71 13.80
CA LYS A 383 -60.08 -15.29 13.76
C LYS A 383 -58.89 -14.39 14.08
N ILE A 384 -58.79 -13.25 13.40
CA ILE A 384 -57.73 -12.28 13.62
C ILE A 384 -58.03 -11.46 14.87
N GLU A 385 -57.11 -11.49 15.83
CA GLU A 385 -57.18 -10.69 17.06
C GLU A 385 -56.24 -9.48 17.02
N ALA A 386 -55.14 -9.57 16.25
CA ALA A 386 -54.27 -8.43 15.96
C ALA A 386 -53.80 -8.47 14.51
N ALA A 387 -53.61 -7.29 13.89
CA ALA A 387 -53.18 -7.15 12.51
C ALA A 387 -52.18 -6.01 12.35
N LEU A 388 -51.21 -6.22 11.45
CA LEU A 388 -50.19 -5.25 11.04
C LEU A 388 -50.21 -5.13 9.51
N GLY A 389 -50.20 -3.90 8.99
CA GLY A 389 -50.14 -3.65 7.55
C GLY A 389 -51.39 -4.08 6.76
N MET A 390 -52.52 -4.31 7.44
CA MET A 390 -53.80 -4.68 6.84
C MET A 390 -54.90 -3.68 7.18
N THR A 391 -55.92 -3.55 6.33
CA THR A 391 -57.04 -2.64 6.60
C THR A 391 -57.93 -3.18 7.74
N PRO A 392 -58.44 -2.31 8.64
CA PRO A 392 -59.27 -2.75 9.77
C PRO A 392 -60.55 -3.50 9.35
N SER A 393 -61.11 -3.14 8.18
CA SER A 393 -62.28 -3.81 7.61
C SER A 393 -61.95 -5.24 7.18
N LEU A 394 -60.80 -5.46 6.54
CA LEU A 394 -60.36 -6.79 6.14
C LEU A 394 -60.04 -7.65 7.37
N ALA A 395 -59.34 -7.08 8.37
CA ALA A 395 -59.00 -7.80 9.60
C ALA A 395 -60.23 -8.30 10.37
N LYS A 396 -61.31 -7.51 10.44
CA LYS A 396 -62.54 -7.89 11.16
C LYS A 396 -63.39 -8.95 10.46
N THR A 397 -63.35 -9.03 9.13
CA THR A 397 -64.22 -9.92 8.36
C THR A 397 -63.52 -11.23 7.98
N MET A 398 -62.18 -11.27 8.03
CA MET A 398 -61.41 -12.44 7.61
C MET A 398 -61.44 -13.56 8.65
N THR A 399 -62.02 -14.70 8.26
CA THR A 399 -62.01 -15.95 9.01
C THR A 399 -61.43 -17.07 8.13
N VAL A 400 -60.67 -17.99 8.74
CA VAL A 400 -60.03 -19.10 8.02
C VAL A 400 -60.40 -20.42 8.69
N ALA A 401 -60.86 -21.41 7.93
CA ALA A 401 -61.18 -22.72 8.50
C ALA A 401 -59.92 -23.49 8.92
N PHE A 402 -60.04 -24.30 9.97
CA PHE A 402 -58.94 -25.14 10.45
C PHE A 402 -58.46 -26.13 9.37
N GLY A 403 -57.15 -26.15 9.10
CA GLY A 403 -56.56 -26.93 8.00
C GLY A 403 -56.61 -26.28 6.61
N GLU A 404 -57.27 -25.13 6.45
CA GLU A 404 -57.36 -24.40 5.18
C GLU A 404 -56.45 -23.16 5.13
N GLY A 405 -56.06 -22.75 3.93
CA GLY A 405 -55.10 -21.64 3.75
C GLY A 405 -53.75 -21.92 4.40
N ILE A 406 -52.90 -20.89 4.53
CA ILE A 406 -51.58 -21.02 5.19
C ILE A 406 -51.78 -21.14 6.71
N ALA A 407 -52.55 -20.22 7.31
CA ALA A 407 -52.78 -20.18 8.76
C ALA A 407 -53.47 -21.44 9.29
N GLY A 408 -54.49 -21.97 8.60
CA GLY A 408 -55.18 -23.19 9.01
C GLY A 408 -54.32 -24.44 8.88
N LYS A 409 -53.43 -24.52 7.87
CA LYS A 409 -52.48 -25.63 7.74
C LYS A 409 -51.42 -25.60 8.85
N VAL A 410 -50.90 -24.43 9.20
CA VAL A 410 -49.98 -24.27 10.34
C VAL A 410 -50.70 -24.64 11.65
N ALA A 411 -51.93 -24.17 11.87
CA ALA A 411 -52.72 -24.52 13.06
C ALA A 411 -52.99 -26.03 13.16
N LYS A 412 -53.24 -26.71 12.04
CA LYS A 412 -53.48 -28.16 12.00
C LYS A 412 -52.21 -29.00 12.21
N SER A 413 -51.09 -28.55 11.65
CA SER A 413 -49.83 -29.30 11.70
C SER A 413 -49.00 -29.03 12.94
N GLY A 414 -49.11 -27.83 13.53
CA GLY A 414 -48.23 -27.36 14.60
C GLY A 414 -46.82 -26.98 14.13
N PHE A 415 -46.56 -27.01 12.81
CA PHE A 415 -45.24 -26.71 12.23
C PHE A 415 -45.28 -25.42 11.41
N PRO A 416 -44.21 -24.61 11.45
CA PRO A 416 -44.10 -23.43 10.60
C PRO A 416 -44.07 -23.86 9.12
N MET A 417 -44.68 -23.03 8.26
CA MET A 417 -44.68 -23.20 6.81
C MET A 417 -44.11 -21.95 6.15
N LEU A 418 -43.15 -22.14 5.24
CA LEU A 418 -42.52 -21.10 4.42
C LEU A 418 -43.03 -21.19 2.98
#